data_AF-A0A151JTM5-F1
#
_entry.id   AF-A0A151JTM5-F1
#
_cell.length_a   1.000
_cell.length_b   1.000
_cell.length_c   1.000
_cell.angle_alpha   90.00
_cell.angle_beta   90.00
_cell.angle_gamma   90.00
#
_symmetry.space_group_name_H-M   'P 1'
#
loop_
_entity.id
_entity.type
_entity.pdbx_description
1 polymer ?
#
loop_
_entity_poly.entity_id
_entity_poly.type
_entity_poly.pdbx_seq_one_letter_code
_entity_poly.pdbx_strand_id
1 'polypeptide(L)'
;EKFDADFFGLSFKQAHVLMPEGRMLLEHSYEAIIDARINPKQLRGKNTTVIIGTSYIETQEKFLYENYQLKQNYYDFQIVGCSKSTMANVISYYLDLKGPSYTVDTACSLYAMALGYHCIMSGKCEDAIIGAGNLCLHPIISLQYARLGIFIIY
;
A
#
# COMPACT_ATOMS: atom_id res chain seq x y z
N GLU A 1 1.65 10.56 -13.22
CA GLU A 1 0.53 9.93 -12.49
C GLU A 1 -0.37 9.24 -13.50
N LYS A 2 -0.48 7.91 -13.42
CA LYS A 2 -1.50 7.12 -14.10
C LYS A 2 -2.14 6.27 -12.99
N PHE A 3 -3.46 6.37 -12.83
CA PHE A 3 -4.24 5.56 -11.90
C PHE A 3 -5.69 5.57 -12.40
N ASP A 4 -6.29 4.40 -12.57
CA ASP A 4 -7.68 4.27 -13.03
C ASP A 4 -8.66 4.41 -11.85
N ALA A 5 -8.88 5.66 -11.43
CA ALA A 5 -9.74 5.96 -10.29
C ALA A 5 -11.20 5.51 -10.50
N ASP A 6 -11.72 5.67 -11.72
CA ASP A 6 -13.11 5.34 -12.06
C ASP A 6 -13.35 3.83 -11.96
N PHE A 7 -12.37 3.02 -12.39
CA PHE A 7 -12.43 1.56 -12.26
C PHE A 7 -12.62 1.08 -10.81
N PHE A 8 -11.91 1.70 -9.86
CA PHE A 8 -12.00 1.37 -8.44
C PHE A 8 -13.12 2.14 -7.70
N GLY A 9 -13.87 2.99 -8.40
CA GLY A 9 -14.97 3.78 -7.82
C GLY A 9 -14.50 4.90 -6.89
N LEU A 10 -13.30 5.45 -7.12
CA LEU A 10 -12.78 6.58 -6.35
C LEU A 10 -13.22 7.89 -6.97
N SER A 11 -13.74 8.79 -6.14
CA SER A 11 -13.87 10.19 -6.56
C SER A 11 -12.50 10.82 -6.83
N PHE A 12 -12.48 11.84 -7.69
CA PHE A 12 -11.28 12.64 -7.96
C PHE A 12 -10.56 13.07 -6.68
N LYS A 13 -11.31 13.48 -5.65
CA LYS A 13 -10.74 13.89 -4.37
C LYS A 13 -10.04 12.75 -3.65
N GLN A 14 -10.65 11.57 -3.58
CA GLN A 14 -10.07 10.39 -2.93
C GLN A 14 -8.83 9.91 -3.66
N ALA A 15 -8.89 9.85 -5.00
CA ALA A 15 -7.75 9.44 -5.82
C ALA A 15 -6.55 10.40 -5.69
N HIS A 16 -6.80 11.70 -5.54
CA HIS A 16 -5.75 12.71 -5.43
C HIS A 16 -5.00 12.69 -4.08
N VAL A 17 -5.68 12.29 -3.01
CA VAL A 17 -5.05 12.19 -1.67
C VAL A 17 -4.54 10.78 -1.37
N LEU A 18 -4.74 9.81 -2.26
CA LEU A 18 -4.09 8.52 -2.13
C LEU A 18 -2.63 8.61 -2.55
N MET A 19 -1.75 8.12 -1.68
CA MET A 19 -0.33 8.05 -2.00
C MET A 19 -0.10 7.24 -3.29
N PRO A 20 0.83 7.68 -4.16
CA PRO A 20 1.18 6.97 -5.39
C PRO A 20 1.45 5.47 -5.18
N GLU A 21 2.15 5.10 -4.11
CA GLU A 21 2.41 3.72 -3.71
C GLU A 21 1.11 2.94 -3.50
N GLY A 22 0.15 3.52 -2.79
CA GLY A 22 -1.15 2.90 -2.54
C GLY A 22 -1.98 2.73 -3.82
N ARG A 23 -1.90 3.70 -4.75
CA ARG A 23 -2.54 3.61 -6.07
C ARG A 23 -1.98 2.45 -6.89
N MET A 24 -0.66 2.38 -7.01
CA MET A 24 0.02 1.30 -7.74
C MET A 24 -0.20 -0.06 -7.08
N LEU A 25 -0.14 -0.14 -5.75
CA LEU A 25 -0.40 -1.38 -5.01
C LEU A 25 -1.82 -1.89 -5.21
N LEU A 26 -2.82 -1.00 -5.31
CA LEU A 26 -4.20 -1.38 -5.58
C LEU A 26 -4.36 -1.96 -6.99
N GLU A 27 -3.78 -1.30 -8.01
CA GLU A 27 -3.77 -1.80 -9.39
C GLU A 27 -3.07 -3.15 -9.50
N HIS A 28 -1.86 -3.26 -8.97
CA HIS A 28 -1.08 -4.50 -9.04
C HIS A 28 -1.69 -5.63 -8.22
N SER A 29 -2.37 -5.32 -7.11
CA SER A 29 -3.13 -6.35 -6.38
C SER A 29 -4.27 -6.91 -7.23
N TYR A 30 -4.97 -6.03 -7.96
CA TYR A 30 -6.04 -6.45 -8.87
C TYR A 30 -5.49 -7.29 -10.04
N GLU A 31 -4.40 -6.84 -10.66
CA GLU A 31 -3.70 -7.57 -11.72
C GLU A 31 -3.21 -8.94 -11.25
N ALA A 32 -2.61 -9.03 -10.06
CA ALA A 32 -2.12 -10.29 -9.50
C ALA A 32 -3.24 -11.31 -9.25
N ILE A 33 -4.43 -10.86 -8.84
CA ILE A 33 -5.60 -11.75 -8.69
C ILE A 33 -6.02 -12.34 -10.05
N ILE A 34 -6.04 -11.51 -11.10
CA ILE A 34 -6.38 -11.95 -12.46
C ILE A 34 -5.29 -12.88 -13.01
N ASP A 35 -4.02 -12.58 -12.78
CA ASP A 35 -2.88 -13.42 -13.18
C ASP A 35 -2.96 -14.81 -12.54
N ALA A 36 -3.40 -14.88 -11.28
CA ALA A 36 -3.72 -16.13 -10.58
C ALA A 36 -4.98 -16.86 -11.14
N ARG A 37 -5.61 -16.31 -12.18
CA ARG A 37 -6.86 -16.80 -12.81
C ARG A 37 -8.05 -16.84 -11.85
N ILE A 38 -8.04 -15.99 -10.84
CA ILE A 38 -9.13 -15.82 -9.90
C ILE A 38 -9.97 -14.62 -10.37
N ASN A 39 -11.29 -14.76 -10.36
CA ASN A 39 -12.15 -13.60 -10.61
C ASN A 39 -12.15 -12.72 -9.34
N PRO A 40 -11.72 -11.45 -9.39
CA PRO A 40 -11.68 -10.60 -8.19
C PRO A 40 -13.01 -10.47 -7.46
N LYS A 41 -14.15 -10.62 -8.16
CA LYS A 41 -15.48 -10.62 -7.54
C LYS A 41 -15.70 -11.81 -6.58
N GLN A 42 -14.99 -12.91 -6.76
CA GLN A 42 -15.07 -14.10 -5.89
C GLN A 42 -14.36 -13.89 -4.56
N LEU A 43 -13.45 -12.92 -4.45
CA LEU A 43 -12.75 -12.61 -3.20
C LEU A 43 -13.53 -11.63 -2.31
N ARG A 44 -14.54 -10.95 -2.86
CA ARG A 44 -15.36 -10.02 -2.09
C ARG A 44 -16.05 -10.74 -0.93
N GLY A 45 -15.95 -10.17 0.27
CA GLY A 45 -16.48 -10.75 1.50
C GLY A 45 -15.65 -11.90 2.08
N LYS A 46 -14.63 -12.39 1.38
CA LYS A 46 -13.82 -13.52 1.85
C LYS A 46 -12.81 -13.12 2.91
N ASN A 47 -12.42 -14.12 3.69
CA ASN A 47 -11.35 -14.03 4.66
C ASN A 47 -9.97 -14.13 4.00
N THR A 48 -9.69 -13.18 3.11
CA THR A 48 -8.40 -13.00 2.43
C THR A 48 -7.56 -11.98 3.21
N THR A 49 -6.37 -12.36 3.64
CA THR A 49 -5.45 -11.43 4.32
C THR A 49 -4.75 -10.53 3.30
N VAL A 50 -4.43 -9.28 3.69
CA VAL A 50 -3.59 -8.38 2.91
C VAL A 50 -2.39 -7.99 3.74
N ILE A 51 -1.18 -8.19 3.20
CA ILE A 51 0.06 -7.90 3.90
C ILE A 51 1.00 -7.12 3.01
N ILE A 52 1.24 -5.85 3.35
CA ILE A 52 2.13 -4.97 2.60
C ILE A 52 3.41 -4.71 3.39
N GLY A 53 4.55 -5.08 2.79
CA GLY A 53 5.87 -4.69 3.27
C GLY A 53 6.24 -3.29 2.79
N THR A 54 6.53 -2.37 3.70
CA THR A 54 7.00 -1.03 3.35
C THR A 54 7.80 -0.41 4.50
N SER A 55 8.87 0.31 4.17
CA SER A 55 9.75 0.95 5.13
C SER A 55 9.51 2.45 5.18
N TYR A 56 10.12 3.20 4.27
CA TYR A 56 9.98 4.64 4.19
C TYR A 56 8.84 5.01 3.23
N ILE A 57 7.97 5.91 3.67
CA ILE A 57 6.90 6.48 2.84
C ILE A 57 7.13 7.98 2.77
N GLU A 58 7.93 8.39 1.79
CA GLU A 58 8.35 9.79 1.64
C GLU A 58 7.17 10.72 1.34
N THR A 59 6.12 10.20 0.67
CA THR A 59 4.90 10.95 0.37
C THR A 59 4.08 11.27 1.62
N GLN A 60 4.20 10.46 2.69
CA GLN A 60 3.44 10.65 3.90
C GLN A 60 3.75 12.01 4.54
N GLU A 61 5.02 12.42 4.56
CA GLU A 61 5.45 13.69 5.13
C GLU A 61 4.83 14.87 4.38
N LYS A 62 4.95 14.85 3.05
CA LYS A 62 4.42 15.88 2.17
C LYS A 62 2.90 16.01 2.27
N PHE A 63 2.16 14.91 2.36
CA PHE A 63 0.70 14.96 2.42
C PHE A 63 0.15 15.30 3.81
N LEU A 64 0.78 14.81 4.88
CA LEU A 64 0.26 15.03 6.25
C LEU A 64 0.77 16.33 6.90
N TYR A 65 2.02 16.73 6.66
CA TYR A 65 2.64 17.83 7.38
C TYR A 65 2.81 19.10 6.52
N GLU A 66 3.21 18.97 5.26
CA GLU A 66 3.46 20.13 4.40
C GLU A 66 2.17 20.63 3.70
N ASN A 67 1.31 19.71 3.25
CA ASN A 67 0.07 20.02 2.54
C ASN A 67 -1.16 20.22 3.42
N TYR A 68 -0.98 20.51 4.71
CA TYR A 68 -2.09 20.87 5.61
C TYR A 68 -2.90 22.10 5.10
N GLN A 69 -2.34 22.86 4.15
CA GLN A 69 -2.97 24.01 3.48
C GLN A 69 -3.77 23.65 2.20
N LEU A 70 -3.87 22.37 1.81
CA LEU A 70 -4.74 21.96 0.70
C LEU A 70 -6.20 22.29 1.07
N LYS A 71 -6.68 23.43 0.55
CA LYS A 71 -8.04 23.99 0.51
C LYS A 71 -9.07 23.14 1.27
N GLN A 72 -9.84 23.77 2.17
CA GLN A 72 -10.92 23.24 3.04
C GLN A 72 -11.76 22.04 2.59
N ASN A 73 -11.76 21.69 1.31
CA ASN A 73 -12.52 20.64 0.67
C ASN A 73 -11.84 19.25 0.60
N TYR A 74 -10.62 19.06 1.13
CA TYR A 74 -9.87 17.79 1.07
C TYR A 74 -9.54 17.15 2.44
N TYR A 75 -9.85 17.82 3.56
CA TYR A 75 -9.40 17.39 4.89
C TYR A 75 -9.93 16.01 5.31
N ASP A 76 -11.14 15.65 4.89
CA ASP A 76 -11.84 14.47 5.39
C ASP A 76 -11.19 13.14 4.99
N PHE A 77 -10.34 13.12 3.95
CA PHE A 77 -9.77 11.87 3.40
C PHE A 77 -8.23 11.85 3.38
N GLN A 78 -7.54 12.92 3.80
CA GLN A 78 -6.07 12.97 3.77
C GLN A 78 -5.42 11.92 4.69
N ILE A 79 -5.89 11.82 5.94
CA ILE A 79 -5.34 10.82 6.87
C ILE A 79 -5.57 9.39 6.38
N VAL A 80 -6.74 9.15 5.77
CA VAL A 80 -7.11 7.86 5.20
C VAL A 80 -6.26 7.56 3.97
N GLY A 81 -5.93 8.54 3.13
CA GLY A 81 -5.15 8.32 1.91
C GLY A 81 -3.63 8.23 2.11
N CYS A 82 -3.12 8.75 3.24
CA CYS A 82 -1.69 8.98 3.42
C CYS A 82 -1.04 8.32 4.63
N SER A 83 -1.80 7.66 5.51
CA SER A 83 -1.18 6.94 6.63
C SER A 83 -0.43 5.69 6.15
N LYS A 84 0.65 5.29 6.82
CA LYS A 84 1.38 4.05 6.49
C LYS A 84 0.49 2.81 6.52
N SER A 85 -0.42 2.71 7.49
CA SER A 85 -1.38 1.59 7.60
C SER A 85 -2.36 1.50 6.42
N THR A 86 -2.58 2.62 5.71
CA THR A 86 -3.43 2.67 4.52
C THR A 86 -2.92 1.76 3.40
N MET A 87 -1.61 1.46 3.33
CA MET A 87 -1.04 0.67 2.23
C MET A 87 -1.71 -0.70 2.06
N ALA A 88 -1.97 -1.40 3.16
CA ALA A 88 -2.75 -2.64 3.13
C ALA A 88 -4.27 -2.39 3.16
N ASN A 89 -4.71 -1.43 3.99
CA ASN A 89 -6.15 -1.22 4.24
C ASN A 89 -6.92 -0.76 3.00
N VAL A 90 -6.32 0.03 2.10
CA VAL A 90 -6.95 0.46 0.85
C VAL A 90 -7.24 -0.73 -0.05
N ILE A 91 -6.30 -1.66 -0.18
CA ILE A 91 -6.52 -2.89 -0.95
C ILE A 91 -7.65 -3.70 -0.34
N SER A 92 -7.62 -3.93 0.98
CA SER A 92 -8.68 -4.64 1.69
C SER A 92 -10.05 -3.96 1.50
N TYR A 93 -10.10 -2.64 1.57
CA TYR A 93 -11.33 -1.86 1.44
C TYR A 93 -11.92 -1.94 0.02
N TYR A 94 -11.13 -1.62 -1.01
CA TYR A 94 -11.63 -1.54 -2.39
C TYR A 94 -11.91 -2.92 -2.99
N LEU A 95 -11.18 -3.95 -2.57
CA LEU A 95 -11.44 -5.34 -2.98
C LEU A 95 -12.43 -6.08 -2.06
N ASP A 96 -12.95 -5.40 -1.02
CA ASP A 96 -13.95 -5.92 -0.07
C ASP A 96 -13.49 -7.18 0.69
N LEU A 97 -12.21 -7.24 1.06
CA LEU A 97 -11.58 -8.37 1.75
C LEU A 97 -11.77 -8.23 3.27
N LYS A 98 -12.12 -9.34 3.93
CA LYS A 98 -12.49 -9.36 5.36
C LYS A 98 -11.45 -10.00 6.28
N GLY A 99 -10.35 -10.49 5.71
CA GLY A 99 -9.23 -10.98 6.50
C GLY A 99 -8.43 -9.86 7.16
N PRO A 100 -7.39 -10.22 7.94
CA PRO A 100 -6.46 -9.27 8.51
C PRO A 100 -5.82 -8.39 7.43
N SER A 101 -5.52 -7.14 7.80
CA SER A 101 -4.83 -6.20 6.92
C SER A 101 -3.64 -5.61 7.67
N TYR A 102 -2.44 -5.96 7.22
CA TYR A 102 -1.19 -5.63 7.90
C TYR A 102 -0.28 -4.83 7.00
N THR A 103 0.23 -3.72 7.53
CA THR A 103 1.42 -3.06 6.98
C THR A 103 2.59 -3.37 7.90
N VAL A 104 3.65 -3.95 7.35
CA VAL A 104 4.81 -4.40 8.12
C VAL A 104 6.08 -3.70 7.65
N ASP A 105 6.93 -3.36 8.61
CA ASP A 105 8.24 -2.78 8.36
C ASP A 105 9.30 -3.66 9.02
N THR A 106 10.10 -4.31 8.19
CA THR A 106 11.23 -5.13 8.61
C THR A 106 12.46 -4.81 7.77
N ALA A 107 12.56 -3.54 7.33
CA ALA A 107 13.54 -3.09 6.35
C ALA A 107 13.52 -3.97 5.08
N CYS A 108 14.69 -4.42 4.59
CA CYS A 108 14.84 -5.12 3.32
C CYS A 108 14.41 -6.60 3.33
N SER A 109 13.72 -7.07 4.37
CA SER A 109 13.35 -8.48 4.51
C SER A 109 12.05 -8.84 3.78
N LEU A 110 11.86 -10.12 3.46
CA LEU A 110 10.64 -10.66 2.86
C LEU A 110 9.64 -11.19 3.91
N TYR A 111 9.67 -10.66 5.14
CA TYR A 111 8.85 -11.16 6.25
C TYR A 111 7.33 -11.12 5.98
N ALA A 112 6.85 -10.20 5.14
CA ALA A 112 5.45 -10.15 4.70
C ALA A 112 4.97 -11.49 4.10
N MET A 113 5.85 -12.17 3.35
CA MET A 113 5.56 -13.49 2.75
C MET A 113 5.40 -14.57 3.83
N ALA A 114 6.32 -14.59 4.80
CA ALA A 114 6.27 -15.53 5.92
C ALA A 114 4.99 -15.33 6.74
N LEU A 115 4.60 -14.08 7.01
CA LEU A 115 3.36 -13.78 7.74
C LEU A 115 2.12 -14.26 6.97
N GLY A 116 2.07 -14.07 5.66
CA GLY A 116 0.97 -14.56 4.83
C GLY A 116 0.86 -16.08 4.81
N TYR A 117 2.00 -16.77 4.66
CA TYR A 117 2.08 -18.22 4.80
C TYR A 117 1.53 -18.68 6.16
N HIS A 118 1.93 -18.05 7.26
CA HIS A 118 1.44 -18.39 8.60
C HIS A 118 -0.06 -18.13 8.77
N CYS A 119 -0.62 -17.06 8.20
CA CYS A 119 -2.06 -16.79 8.22
C CYS A 119 -2.85 -17.92 7.54
N ILE A 120 -2.40 -18.37 6.37
CA ILE A 120 -3.05 -19.47 5.63
C ILE A 120 -2.90 -20.80 6.39
N MET A 121 -1.68 -21.16 6.78
CA MET A 121 -1.41 -22.45 7.43
C MET A 121 -2.04 -22.60 8.81
N SER A 122 -2.31 -21.50 9.52
CA SER A 122 -3.03 -21.52 10.79
C SER A 122 -4.56 -21.58 10.63
N GLY A 123 -5.08 -21.59 9.39
CA GLY A 123 -6.52 -21.53 9.10
C GLY A 123 -7.16 -20.18 9.43
N LYS A 124 -6.36 -19.14 9.71
CA LYS A 124 -6.87 -17.79 9.97
C LYS A 124 -7.45 -17.14 8.72
N CYS A 125 -6.98 -17.51 7.54
CA CYS A 125 -7.38 -16.98 6.24
C CYS A 125 -7.35 -18.07 5.17
N GLU A 126 -8.15 -17.92 4.12
CA GLU A 126 -8.20 -18.85 2.98
C GLU A 126 -7.17 -18.47 1.91
N ASP A 127 -6.98 -17.16 1.72
CA ASP A 127 -6.15 -16.57 0.69
C ASP A 127 -5.29 -15.44 1.29
N ALA A 128 -4.22 -15.06 0.59
CA ALA A 128 -3.38 -13.92 0.96
C ALA A 128 -2.98 -13.09 -0.26
N ILE A 129 -3.11 -11.76 -0.15
CA ILE A 129 -2.46 -10.80 -1.04
C ILE A 129 -1.24 -10.26 -0.31
N ILE A 130 -0.07 -10.45 -0.89
CA ILE A 130 1.21 -10.07 -0.28
C ILE A 130 1.93 -9.18 -1.28
N GLY A 131 2.30 -7.98 -0.85
CA GLY A 131 2.91 -6.98 -1.72
C GLY A 131 3.93 -6.13 -1.00
N ALA A 132 4.64 -5.30 -1.77
CA ALA A 132 5.54 -4.29 -1.25
C ALA A 132 5.58 -3.10 -2.20
N GLY A 133 5.79 -1.91 -1.64
CA GLY A 133 5.89 -0.67 -2.41
C GLY A 133 6.85 0.29 -1.72
N ASN A 134 7.79 0.82 -2.50
CA ASN A 134 8.76 1.82 -2.06
C ASN A 134 9.11 2.74 -3.23
N LEU A 135 8.91 4.04 -3.06
CA LEU A 135 9.37 5.06 -4.02
C LEU A 135 10.51 5.87 -3.41
N CYS A 136 11.48 6.22 -4.26
CA CYS A 136 12.57 7.13 -3.91
C CYS A 136 12.29 8.47 -4.59
N LEU A 137 11.68 9.41 -3.88
CA LEU A 137 11.22 10.69 -4.42
C LEU A 137 12.14 11.85 -4.03
N HIS A 138 12.75 11.78 -2.85
CA HIS A 138 13.65 12.78 -2.31
C HIS A 138 15.04 12.17 -2.07
N PRO A 139 16.14 12.87 -2.40
CA PRO A 139 17.49 12.33 -2.25
C PRO A 139 17.92 12.09 -0.79
N ILE A 140 17.15 12.55 0.21
CA ILE A 140 17.57 12.54 1.61
C ILE A 140 17.86 11.13 2.12
N ILE A 141 16.99 10.16 1.86
CA ILE A 141 17.16 8.77 2.33
C ILE A 141 18.41 8.16 1.69
N SER A 142 18.59 8.35 0.38
CA SER A 142 19.79 7.89 -0.35
C SER A 142 21.08 8.53 0.18
N LEU A 143 21.06 9.83 0.49
CA LEU A 143 22.21 10.52 1.09
C LEU A 143 22.53 10.00 2.49
N GLN A 144 21.52 9.69 3.31
CA GLN A 144 21.75 9.08 4.63
C GLN A 144 22.38 7.69 4.50
N TYR A 145 21.90 6.87 3.56
CA TYR A 145 22.51 5.58 3.27
C TYR A 145 23.97 5.70 2.75
N ALA A 146 24.26 6.70 1.92
CA ALA A 146 25.64 6.99 1.49
C ALA A 146 26.55 7.39 2.66
N ARG A 147 26.05 8.21 3.61
CA ARG A 147 26.80 8.58 4.83
C ARG A 147 27.10 7.39 5.74
N LEU A 148 26.25 6.38 5.73
CA LEU A 148 26.47 5.11 6.44
C LEU A 148 27.41 4.15 5.68
N GLY A 149 27.88 4.52 4.49
CA GLY A 149 28.73 3.67 3.65
C GLY A 149 27.99 2.52 2.98
N ILE A 150 26.65 2.55 2.96
CA ILE A 150 25.81 1.50 2.35
C ILE A 150 25.77 1.66 0.83
N PHE A 151 25.75 2.90 0.33
CA PHE A 151 25.89 3.19 -1.10
C PHE A 151 27.31 3.61 -1.44
N ILE A 152 27.93 2.90 -2.39
CA ILE A 152 29.21 3.30 -3.00
C ILE A 152 28.86 4.22 -4.16
N ILE A 153 29.18 5.50 -4.02
CA ILE A 153 29.13 6.47 -5.11
C ILE A 153 30.48 6.37 -5.83
N TYR A 154 30.50 5.79 -7.03
CA TYR A 154 31.66 5.79 -7.92
C TYR A 154 31.83 7.15 -8.61
#